data_AF-A0A2A4JVH3-F1
#
_entry.id   AF-A0A2A4JVH3-F1
#
_cell.length_a   1.000
_cell.length_b   1.000
_cell.length_c   1.000
_cell.angle_alpha   90.00
_cell.angle_beta   90.00
_cell.angle_gamma   90.00
#
_symmetry.space_group_name_H-M   'P 1'
#
loop_
_entity.id
_entity.type
_entity.pdbx_description
1 polymer ?
#
loop_
_entity_poly.entity_id
_entity_poly.type
_entity_poly.pdbx_seq_one_letter_code
_entity_poly.pdbx_strand_id
1 'polypeptide(L)'
;MISDDGAIDILDSLKSFVLTEQELVDSKGRLLQYLKKKNGLINALTKEILKAELEKKTVKKKVAKPATTTLLRKNKQLEKELSKDQVRRSFEKPIGELRSRAESLADSQLGFFSDPFSAENIYTVGKTAFCYGNNSLRYLNLAYNDLTYASIKVLYEVVATQRNICRVPRGLVNVVIEGNCMPTECEELQKIDDMLSSYLFYHAPRQSIVKRRPSVNKL
;
A
#
# COMPACT_ATOMS: atom_id res chain seq x y z
N MET A 1 -17.54 -29.54 -9.16
CA MET A 1 -18.32 -28.80 -8.14
C MET A 1 -17.49 -28.76 -6.88
N ILE A 2 -17.67 -27.75 -6.05
CA ILE A 2 -17.08 -27.68 -4.71
C ILE A 2 -17.96 -28.53 -3.78
N SER A 3 -17.36 -29.44 -3.03
CA SER A 3 -18.01 -30.19 -1.95
C SER A 3 -17.89 -29.42 -0.62
N ASP A 4 -18.57 -29.88 0.43
CA ASP A 4 -18.42 -29.28 1.77
C ASP A 4 -16.96 -29.12 2.20
N ASP A 5 -16.10 -30.15 2.07
CA ASP A 5 -14.68 -30.06 2.45
C ASP A 5 -13.96 -28.88 1.76
N GLY A 6 -14.13 -28.76 0.44
CA GLY A 6 -13.49 -27.70 -0.34
C GLY A 6 -14.07 -26.30 -0.05
N ALA A 7 -15.33 -26.20 0.36
CA ALA A 7 -15.90 -24.95 0.84
C ALA A 7 -15.40 -24.61 2.25
N ILE A 8 -15.27 -25.59 3.14
CA ILE A 8 -14.75 -25.43 4.50
C ILE A 8 -13.30 -24.94 4.46
N ASP A 9 -12.43 -25.54 3.62
CA ASP A 9 -11.06 -25.07 3.41
C ASP A 9 -11.00 -23.58 3.00
N ILE A 10 -11.89 -23.17 2.09
CA ILE A 10 -11.99 -21.76 1.67
C ILE A 10 -12.45 -20.89 2.84
N LEU A 11 -13.50 -21.31 3.57
CA LEU A 11 -14.11 -20.55 4.66
C LEU A 11 -13.20 -20.42 5.88
N ASP A 12 -12.43 -21.45 6.24
CA ASP A 12 -11.52 -21.39 7.38
C ASP A 12 -10.33 -20.44 7.11
N SER A 13 -9.94 -20.22 5.85
CA SER A 13 -9.01 -19.13 5.48
C SER A 13 -9.56 -17.71 5.77
N LEU A 14 -10.87 -17.58 5.93
CA LEU A 14 -11.57 -16.33 6.28
C LEU A 14 -11.75 -16.15 7.80
N LYS A 15 -11.58 -17.22 8.59
CA LYS A 15 -11.59 -17.20 10.07
C LYS A 15 -10.20 -16.91 10.63
N SER A 16 -10.12 -16.73 11.96
CA SER A 16 -8.84 -16.69 12.65
C SER A 16 -8.18 -18.06 12.71
N PHE A 17 -6.92 -18.16 12.28
CA PHE A 17 -6.14 -19.40 12.29
C PHE A 17 -4.77 -19.20 12.95
N VAL A 18 -4.19 -20.30 13.47
CA VAL A 18 -2.84 -20.30 14.06
C VAL A 18 -1.79 -20.13 12.97
N LEU A 19 -0.83 -19.23 13.18
CA LEU A 19 0.33 -19.11 12.30
C LEU A 19 1.44 -20.07 12.72
N THR A 20 1.99 -20.77 11.74
CA THR A 20 3.20 -21.59 11.91
C THR A 20 4.44 -20.72 12.09
N GLU A 21 5.48 -21.28 12.71
CA GLU A 21 6.78 -20.60 12.83
C GLU A 21 7.38 -20.26 11.46
N GLN A 22 7.17 -21.12 10.46
CA GLN A 22 7.62 -20.92 9.09
C GLN A 22 6.95 -19.69 8.45
N GLU A 23 5.62 -19.54 8.57
CA GLU A 23 4.90 -18.37 8.06
C GLU A 23 5.35 -17.05 8.70
N LEU A 24 5.69 -17.08 10.00
CA LEU A 24 6.26 -15.92 10.71
C LEU A 24 7.68 -15.57 10.25
N VAL A 25 8.50 -16.58 9.93
CA VAL A 25 9.83 -16.39 9.32
C VAL A 25 9.69 -15.84 7.90
N ASP A 26 8.79 -16.40 7.10
CA ASP A 26 8.56 -16.00 5.71
C ASP A 26 7.98 -14.58 5.60
N SER A 27 7.09 -14.17 6.51
CA SER A 27 6.62 -12.78 6.62
C SER A 27 7.77 -11.80 6.82
N LYS A 28 8.68 -12.08 7.76
CA LYS A 28 9.90 -11.28 7.98
C LYS A 28 10.82 -11.31 6.76
N GLY A 29 10.92 -12.46 6.07
CA GLY A 29 11.66 -12.62 4.82
C GLY A 29 11.12 -11.73 3.70
N ARG A 30 9.81 -11.71 3.48
CA ARG A 30 9.12 -10.87 2.48
C ARG A 30 9.33 -9.37 2.78
N LEU A 31 9.20 -8.96 4.04
CA LEU A 31 9.51 -7.58 4.46
C LEU A 31 10.96 -7.21 4.18
N LEU A 32 11.92 -8.08 4.51
CA LEU A 32 13.35 -7.83 4.25
C LEU A 32 13.66 -7.73 2.74
N GLN A 33 13.04 -8.59 1.92
CA GLN A 33 13.14 -8.52 0.46
C GLN A 33 12.56 -7.21 -0.10
N TYR A 34 11.40 -6.77 0.39
CA TYR A 34 10.82 -5.47 0.05
C TYR A 34 11.75 -4.31 0.42
N LEU A 35 12.26 -4.27 1.65
CA LEU A 35 13.17 -3.22 2.11
C LEU A 35 14.48 -3.19 1.31
N LYS A 36 15.03 -4.36 0.95
CA LYS A 36 16.19 -4.48 0.05
C LYS A 36 15.89 -3.91 -1.33
N LYS A 37 14.71 -4.21 -1.91
CA LYS A 37 14.26 -3.68 -3.21
C LYS A 37 14.05 -2.15 -3.15
N LYS A 38 13.36 -1.63 -2.12
CA LYS A 38 13.16 -0.18 -1.89
C LYS A 38 14.50 0.55 -1.75
N ASN A 39 15.41 0.05 -0.91
CA ASN A 39 16.73 0.67 -0.75
C ASN A 39 17.56 0.64 -2.05
N GLY A 40 17.51 -0.47 -2.81
CA GLY A 40 18.13 -0.55 -4.14
C GLY A 40 17.61 0.52 -5.10
N LEU A 41 16.29 0.71 -5.15
CA LEU A 41 15.63 1.71 -6.00
C LEU A 41 15.96 3.14 -5.58
N ILE A 42 15.94 3.45 -4.28
CA ILE A 42 16.35 4.77 -3.74
C ILE A 42 17.79 5.10 -4.15
N ASN A 43 18.70 4.14 -4.08
CA ASN A 43 20.10 4.34 -4.48
C ASN A 43 20.26 4.55 -5.99
N ALA A 44 19.45 3.91 -6.83
CA ALA A 44 19.42 4.16 -8.28
C ALA A 44 18.91 5.57 -8.59
N LEU A 45 17.72 5.91 -8.08
CA LEU A 45 17.08 7.23 -8.26
C LEU A 45 17.94 8.38 -7.74
N THR A 46 18.63 8.20 -6.60
CA THR A 46 19.55 9.21 -6.06
C THR A 46 20.71 9.49 -7.03
N LYS A 47 21.29 8.44 -7.64
CA LYS A 47 22.35 8.58 -8.65
C LYS A 47 21.85 9.27 -9.92
N GLU A 48 20.64 8.96 -10.38
CA GLU A 48 20.03 9.60 -11.54
C GLU A 48 19.77 11.09 -11.31
N ILE A 49 19.22 11.46 -10.15
CA ILE A 49 18.99 12.86 -9.78
C ILE A 49 20.33 13.62 -9.71
N LEU A 50 21.36 13.04 -9.08
CA LEU A 50 22.71 13.61 -9.03
C LEU A 50 23.30 13.84 -10.42
N LYS A 51 23.20 12.85 -11.32
CA LYS A 51 23.67 12.95 -12.71
C LYS A 51 22.95 14.10 -13.45
N ALA A 52 21.63 14.17 -13.33
CA ALA A 52 20.83 15.23 -13.95
C ALA A 52 21.15 16.63 -13.42
N GLU A 53 21.55 16.79 -12.14
CA GLU A 53 22.02 18.07 -11.62
C GLU A 53 23.42 18.46 -12.12
N LEU A 54 24.32 17.49 -12.32
CA LEU A 54 25.65 17.72 -12.88
C LEU A 54 25.57 18.17 -14.35
N GLU A 55 24.75 17.50 -15.16
CA GLU A 55 24.54 17.86 -16.58
C GLU A 55 23.97 19.28 -16.73
N LYS A 56 23.00 19.68 -15.88
CA LYS A 56 22.47 21.05 -15.86
C LYS A 56 23.53 22.12 -15.54
N LYS A 57 24.57 21.79 -14.78
CA LYS A 57 25.69 22.70 -14.48
C LYS A 57 26.67 22.84 -15.66
N THR A 58 26.87 21.81 -16.48
CA THR A 58 27.80 21.88 -17.62
C THR A 58 27.26 22.71 -18.78
N VAL A 59 25.96 22.61 -19.09
CA VAL A 59 25.30 23.37 -20.16
C VAL A 59 25.40 24.89 -19.93
N LYS A 60 25.19 25.35 -18.69
CA LYS A 60 25.29 26.78 -18.33
C LYS A 60 26.68 27.39 -18.49
N LYS A 61 27.74 26.58 -18.65
CA LYS A 61 29.13 27.05 -18.74
C LYS A 61 29.63 27.30 -20.17
N LYS A 62 28.87 26.94 -21.21
CA LYS A 62 29.29 27.07 -22.62
C LYS A 62 28.79 28.32 -23.35
N VAL A 63 27.95 29.16 -22.73
CA VAL A 63 27.41 30.39 -23.35
C VAL A 63 28.19 31.62 -22.89
N ALA A 64 29.50 31.65 -23.15
CA ALA A 64 30.36 32.77 -22.76
C ALA A 64 31.40 33.13 -23.83
N LYS A 65 31.24 34.35 -24.40
CA LYS A 65 32.13 35.12 -25.30
C LYS A 65 31.85 34.92 -26.82
N PRO A 66 32.02 35.97 -27.65
CA PRO A 66 33.20 36.87 -27.76
C PRO A 66 33.14 38.05 -26.77
N ALA A 67 34.22 38.60 -26.20
CA ALA A 67 35.58 38.84 -26.71
C ALA A 67 35.70 39.97 -27.74
N THR A 68 35.23 41.17 -27.38
CA THR A 68 35.61 42.42 -28.06
C THR A 68 36.98 42.89 -27.55
N THR A 69 37.99 42.89 -28.42
CA THR A 69 39.30 43.47 -28.15
C THR A 69 39.26 45.00 -28.18
N THR A 70 39.72 45.65 -27.10
CA THR A 70 40.82 46.67 -27.03
C THR A 70 40.69 47.45 -25.69
N LEU A 71 41.71 48.06 -25.06
CA LEU A 71 43.19 47.96 -25.12
C LEU A 71 43.79 48.47 -23.76
N LEU A 72 45.11 48.26 -23.57
CA LEU A 72 46.05 49.04 -22.73
C LEU A 72 45.58 49.75 -21.43
N ARG A 73 46.10 49.29 -20.27
CA ARG A 73 47.20 49.98 -19.56
C ARG A 73 47.79 49.16 -18.39
N LYS A 74 49.09 49.36 -18.14
CA LYS A 74 49.85 48.77 -17.02
C LYS A 74 49.63 49.56 -15.72
N ASN A 75 49.50 48.86 -14.60
CA ASN A 75 50.13 49.12 -13.28
C ASN A 75 49.79 47.92 -12.38
N LYS A 76 50.74 47.08 -11.94
CA LYS A 76 51.84 47.26 -10.97
C LYS A 76 51.37 47.15 -9.51
N GLN A 77 51.60 45.95 -8.95
CA GLN A 77 51.90 45.61 -7.54
C GLN A 77 51.12 46.31 -6.42
N LEU A 78 50.32 45.54 -5.65
CA LEU A 78 50.67 45.11 -4.28
C LEU A 78 49.61 44.13 -3.74
N GLU A 79 50.08 43.15 -2.93
CA GLU A 79 49.37 42.51 -1.79
C GLU A 79 47.97 41.88 -1.94
N LYS A 80 47.52 41.02 -1.01
CA LYS A 80 48.16 39.86 -0.36
C LYS A 80 47.02 38.97 0.19
N GLU A 81 47.04 37.70 -0.17
CA GLU A 81 46.39 36.57 0.55
C GLU A 81 45.07 36.85 1.31
N LEU A 82 43.94 36.94 0.58
CA LEU A 82 42.61 36.81 1.18
C LEU A 82 41.72 35.79 0.44
N SER A 83 41.19 34.83 1.22
CA SER A 83 40.04 33.96 0.92
C SER A 83 40.05 33.10 -0.36
N LYS A 84 40.97 32.13 -0.46
CA LYS A 84 40.74 30.94 -1.32
C LYS A 84 39.77 29.90 -0.73
N ASP A 85 39.42 29.99 0.55
CA ASP A 85 38.57 29.01 1.25
C ASP A 85 37.05 29.28 1.22
N GLN A 86 36.61 30.47 0.82
CA GLN A 86 35.19 30.85 0.96
C GLN A 86 34.25 30.29 -0.13
N VAL A 87 34.77 29.76 -1.24
CA VAL A 87 33.95 29.35 -2.40
C VAL A 87 33.45 27.89 -2.31
N ARG A 88 33.89 27.11 -1.33
CA ARG A 88 33.49 25.69 -1.19
C ARG A 88 32.21 25.42 -0.39
N ARG A 89 31.66 26.40 0.34
CA ARG A 89 30.56 26.15 1.31
C ARG A 89 29.12 26.28 0.76
N SER A 90 28.92 26.52 -0.53
CA SER A 90 27.61 26.90 -1.09
C SER A 90 26.98 25.91 -2.10
N PHE A 91 27.56 24.73 -2.32
CA PHE A 91 27.10 23.82 -3.40
C PHE A 91 26.91 22.35 -3.06
N GLU A 92 27.09 21.95 -1.80
CA GLU A 92 26.51 20.70 -1.30
C GLU A 92 25.08 21.00 -0.85
N LYS A 93 24.11 20.78 -1.77
CA LYS A 93 22.74 20.51 -1.33
C LYS A 93 22.81 19.37 -0.31
N PRO A 94 22.06 19.41 0.79
CA PRO A 94 22.06 18.32 1.75
C PRO A 94 21.76 17.01 1.02
N ILE A 95 22.65 16.01 1.15
CA ILE A 95 22.47 14.69 0.52
C ILE A 95 21.12 14.08 0.95
N GLY A 96 20.62 14.45 2.14
CA GLY A 96 19.27 14.15 2.62
C GLY A 96 18.12 14.64 1.74
N GLU A 97 18.19 15.82 1.11
CA GLU A 97 17.12 16.32 0.22
C GLU A 97 16.97 15.44 -1.02
N LEU A 98 18.10 15.10 -1.65
CA LEU A 98 18.13 14.24 -2.83
C LEU A 98 17.64 12.83 -2.51
N ARG A 99 18.04 12.30 -1.35
CA ARG A 99 17.59 11.00 -0.85
C ARG A 99 16.10 10.99 -0.52
N SER A 100 15.58 12.03 0.15
CA SER A 100 14.15 12.17 0.47
C SER A 100 13.29 12.25 -0.80
N ARG A 101 13.75 12.97 -1.84
CA ARG A 101 13.10 12.97 -3.15
C ARG A 101 13.14 11.60 -3.83
N ALA A 102 14.28 10.90 -3.76
CA ALA A 102 14.43 9.55 -4.29
C ALA A 102 13.54 8.53 -3.54
N GLU A 103 13.32 8.72 -2.24
CA GLU A 103 12.41 7.90 -1.43
C GLU A 103 10.95 8.10 -1.82
N SER A 104 10.47 9.34 -1.96
CA SER A 104 9.11 9.61 -2.46
C SER A 104 8.87 9.05 -3.87
N LEU A 105 9.88 9.08 -4.74
CA LEU A 105 9.83 8.44 -6.05
C LEU A 105 9.87 6.90 -5.96
N ALA A 106 10.63 6.32 -5.03
CA ALA A 106 10.64 4.87 -4.81
C ALA A 106 9.30 4.36 -4.25
N ASP A 107 8.68 5.09 -3.32
CA ASP A 107 7.39 4.73 -2.72
C ASP A 107 6.25 4.84 -3.74
N SER A 108 6.28 5.84 -4.64
CA SER A 108 5.31 5.93 -5.74
C SER A 108 5.50 4.88 -6.83
N GLN A 109 6.69 4.28 -6.98
CA GLN A 109 6.95 3.19 -7.93
C GLN A 109 6.71 1.79 -7.36
N LEU A 110 7.03 1.56 -6.08
CA LEU A 110 6.87 0.26 -5.42
C LEU A 110 5.51 0.07 -4.75
N GLY A 111 4.84 1.17 -4.39
CA GLY A 111 3.66 1.13 -3.53
C GLY A 111 4.00 0.81 -2.07
N PHE A 112 2.97 0.77 -1.24
CA PHE A 112 3.11 0.37 0.16
C PHE A 112 3.29 -1.16 0.28
N PHE A 113 4.19 -1.59 1.16
CA PHE A 113 4.27 -3.00 1.54
C PHE A 113 3.01 -3.42 2.28
N SER A 114 2.38 -4.49 1.83
CA SER A 114 1.20 -5.10 2.45
C SER A 114 1.45 -6.61 2.50
N ASP A 115 1.40 -7.17 3.71
CA ASP A 115 1.58 -8.60 3.96
C ASP A 115 0.33 -9.14 4.69
N PRO A 116 -0.18 -10.33 4.33
CA PRO A 116 -1.29 -10.95 5.06
C PRO A 116 -0.94 -11.18 6.54
N PHE A 117 0.34 -11.35 6.86
CA PHE A 117 0.87 -11.62 8.20
C PHE A 117 1.65 -10.41 8.74
N SER A 118 1.10 -9.21 8.52
CA SER A 118 1.59 -7.96 9.12
C SER A 118 1.15 -7.83 10.59
N ALA A 119 1.80 -6.93 11.35
CA ALA A 119 1.50 -6.75 12.77
C ALA A 119 0.06 -6.30 13.05
N GLU A 120 -0.59 -5.63 12.09
CA GLU A 120 -1.98 -5.20 12.17
C GLU A 120 -2.96 -6.37 11.96
N ASN A 121 -2.52 -7.44 11.27
CA ASN A 121 -3.30 -8.63 10.91
C ASN A 121 -3.09 -9.83 11.85
N ILE A 122 -2.18 -9.70 12.83
CA ILE A 122 -1.83 -10.74 13.79
C ILE A 122 -2.22 -10.32 15.21
N TYR A 123 -2.66 -11.29 16.01
CA TYR A 123 -2.71 -11.17 17.46
C TYR A 123 -2.00 -12.36 18.12
N THR A 124 -1.63 -12.21 19.40
CA THR A 124 -0.91 -13.25 20.14
C THR A 124 -1.70 -13.61 21.39
N VAL A 125 -1.90 -14.91 21.63
CA VAL A 125 -2.47 -15.43 22.87
C VAL A 125 -1.44 -16.35 23.52
N GLY A 126 -0.87 -15.92 24.65
CA GLY A 126 0.25 -16.61 25.29
C GLY A 126 1.50 -16.58 24.41
N LYS A 127 1.89 -17.75 23.89
CA LYS A 127 3.03 -17.91 22.95
C LYS A 127 2.60 -18.12 21.50
N THR A 128 1.31 -18.28 21.23
CA THR A 128 0.79 -18.64 19.91
C THR A 128 0.35 -17.39 19.17
N ALA A 129 0.86 -17.21 17.94
CA ALA A 129 0.42 -16.15 17.04
C ALA A 129 -0.77 -16.65 16.19
N PHE A 130 -1.75 -15.77 16.00
CA PHE A 130 -2.95 -16.03 15.23
C PHE A 130 -3.13 -14.95 14.17
N CYS A 131 -3.46 -15.35 12.95
CA CYS A 131 -3.99 -14.46 11.93
C CYS A 131 -5.46 -14.15 12.25
N TYR A 132 -5.94 -12.94 11.95
CA TYR A 132 -7.37 -12.59 12.01
C TYR A 132 -8.21 -13.14 10.84
N GLY A 133 -7.60 -13.87 9.90
CA GLY A 133 -8.26 -14.35 8.68
C GLY A 133 -8.29 -13.33 7.53
N ASN A 134 -8.64 -13.83 6.34
CA ASN A 134 -8.76 -13.00 5.14
C ASN A 134 -10.02 -12.12 5.16
N ASN A 135 -9.87 -10.94 5.75
CA ASN A 135 -10.92 -9.91 5.77
C ASN A 135 -10.99 -9.06 4.47
N SER A 136 -10.14 -9.34 3.47
CA SER A 136 -10.12 -8.61 2.19
C SER A 136 -11.15 -9.13 1.19
N LEU A 137 -11.53 -10.41 1.28
CA LEU A 137 -12.60 -10.98 0.47
C LEU A 137 -13.96 -10.44 0.93
N ARG A 138 -14.67 -9.74 0.04
CA ARG A 138 -15.99 -9.13 0.33
C ARG A 138 -17.17 -9.83 -0.35
N TYR A 139 -16.91 -10.55 -1.43
CA TYR A 139 -17.90 -11.19 -2.28
C TYR A 139 -17.48 -12.64 -2.47
N LEU A 140 -18.35 -13.58 -2.15
CA LEU A 140 -18.11 -15.01 -2.29
C LEU A 140 -19.32 -15.65 -2.99
N ASN A 141 -19.09 -16.32 -4.11
CA ASN A 141 -20.14 -17.04 -4.82
C ASN A 141 -19.89 -18.54 -4.69
N LEU A 142 -20.81 -19.23 -4.04
CA LEU A 142 -20.85 -20.67 -3.80
C LEU A 142 -22.10 -21.31 -4.43
N ALA A 143 -22.84 -20.59 -5.26
CA ALA A 143 -24.05 -21.10 -5.91
C ALA A 143 -23.78 -22.32 -6.81
N TYR A 144 -24.77 -23.22 -6.93
CA TYR A 144 -24.76 -24.40 -7.79
C TYR A 144 -23.57 -25.35 -7.55
N ASN A 145 -23.23 -25.60 -6.29
CA ASN A 145 -22.22 -26.55 -5.85
C ASN A 145 -22.87 -27.74 -5.11
N ASP A 146 -22.05 -28.61 -4.53
CA ASP A 146 -22.48 -29.77 -3.74
C ASP A 146 -22.29 -29.47 -2.25
N LEU A 147 -22.89 -28.36 -1.80
CA LEU A 147 -22.80 -27.90 -0.41
C LEU A 147 -24.04 -28.32 0.37
N THR A 148 -23.82 -28.74 1.60
CA THR A 148 -24.88 -29.08 2.55
C THR A 148 -24.91 -28.08 3.71
N TYR A 149 -25.75 -28.38 4.70
CA TYR A 149 -25.80 -27.68 5.97
C TYR A 149 -24.43 -27.55 6.67
N ALA A 150 -23.48 -28.48 6.43
CA ALA A 150 -22.14 -28.44 7.01
C ALA A 150 -21.37 -27.14 6.64
N SER A 151 -21.26 -26.82 5.35
CA SER A 151 -20.64 -25.58 4.88
C SER A 151 -21.31 -24.33 5.43
N ILE A 152 -22.64 -24.35 5.61
CA ILE A 152 -23.40 -23.17 6.01
C ILE A 152 -23.23 -22.86 7.49
N LYS A 153 -23.08 -23.87 8.33
CA LYS A 153 -22.67 -23.67 9.73
C LYS A 153 -21.28 -23.02 9.82
N VAL A 154 -20.32 -23.48 9.02
CA VAL A 154 -18.96 -22.91 8.94
C VAL A 154 -18.99 -21.48 8.40
N LEU A 155 -19.82 -21.18 7.40
CA LEU A 155 -20.01 -19.82 6.87
C LEU A 155 -20.65 -18.88 7.90
N TYR A 156 -21.66 -19.34 8.65
CA TYR A 156 -22.26 -18.58 9.74
C TYR A 156 -21.20 -18.18 10.79
N GLU A 157 -20.32 -19.10 11.16
CA GLU A 157 -19.18 -18.80 12.05
C GLU A 157 -18.22 -17.76 11.45
N VAL A 158 -17.92 -17.82 10.14
CA VAL A 158 -17.10 -16.79 9.46
C VAL A 158 -17.76 -15.42 9.61
N VAL A 159 -19.02 -15.29 9.19
CA VAL A 159 -19.73 -14.00 9.17
C VAL A 159 -19.90 -13.44 10.58
N ALA A 160 -20.23 -14.29 11.57
CA ALA A 160 -20.33 -13.88 12.97
C ALA A 160 -18.97 -13.44 13.54
N THR A 161 -17.89 -14.17 13.25
CA THR A 161 -16.53 -13.84 13.70
C THR A 161 -16.05 -12.51 13.11
N GLN A 162 -16.19 -12.35 11.79
CA GLN A 162 -15.84 -11.12 11.08
C GLN A 162 -16.68 -9.92 11.55
N ARG A 163 -17.98 -10.14 11.83
CA ARG A 163 -18.87 -9.13 12.43
C ARG A 163 -18.35 -8.63 13.76
N ASN A 164 -17.98 -9.55 14.66
CA ASN A 164 -17.52 -9.25 16.01
C ASN A 164 -16.14 -8.58 16.03
N ILE A 165 -15.22 -9.03 15.17
CA ILE A 165 -13.86 -8.48 15.05
C ILE A 165 -13.83 -7.00 14.60
N CYS A 166 -14.85 -6.53 13.87
CA CYS A 166 -15.04 -5.12 13.50
C CYS A 166 -13.86 -4.42 12.79
N ARG A 167 -12.95 -5.18 12.15
CA ARG A 167 -11.77 -4.63 11.44
C ARG A 167 -12.15 -3.98 10.10
N VAL A 168 -11.19 -3.27 9.49
CA VAL A 168 -11.32 -2.66 8.15
C VAL A 168 -10.18 -3.17 7.27
N PRO A 169 -10.46 -3.83 6.11
CA PRO A 169 -11.79 -4.25 5.65
C PRO A 169 -12.47 -5.25 6.61
N ARG A 170 -13.81 -5.35 6.53
CA ARG A 170 -14.65 -6.13 7.46
C ARG A 170 -14.77 -7.63 7.14
N GLY A 171 -14.24 -8.09 6.01
CA GLY A 171 -14.55 -9.42 5.47
C GLY A 171 -15.76 -9.42 4.54
N LEU A 172 -16.53 -10.50 4.59
CA LEU A 172 -17.66 -10.77 3.69
C LEU A 172 -18.78 -9.73 3.85
N VAL A 173 -19.29 -9.26 2.72
CA VAL A 173 -20.40 -8.30 2.61
C VAL A 173 -21.57 -8.89 1.81
N ASN A 174 -21.29 -9.83 0.90
CA ASN A 174 -22.31 -10.54 0.14
C ASN A 174 -21.83 -11.97 -0.14
N VAL A 175 -22.73 -12.95 0.01
CA VAL A 175 -22.48 -14.37 -0.26
C VAL A 175 -23.67 -14.94 -1.04
N VAL A 176 -23.40 -15.67 -2.13
CA VAL A 176 -24.44 -16.29 -2.97
C VAL A 176 -24.34 -17.80 -2.85
N ILE A 177 -25.46 -18.47 -2.51
CA ILE A 177 -25.52 -19.88 -2.09
C ILE A 177 -26.68 -20.63 -2.78
N GLU A 178 -27.32 -20.01 -3.76
CA GLU A 178 -28.48 -20.57 -4.48
C GLU A 178 -28.13 -21.90 -5.18
N GLY A 179 -29.08 -22.83 -5.27
CA GLY A 179 -28.90 -24.09 -6.02
C GLY A 179 -28.00 -25.14 -5.36
N ASN A 180 -27.74 -25.04 -4.04
CA ASN A 180 -27.09 -26.09 -3.24
C ASN A 180 -28.11 -27.00 -2.52
N CYS A 181 -27.65 -28.14 -2.00
CA CYS A 181 -28.48 -29.15 -1.32
C CYS A 181 -28.81 -28.77 0.14
N MET A 182 -29.56 -27.69 0.32
CA MET A 182 -29.93 -27.12 1.62
C MET A 182 -31.29 -27.62 2.13
N PRO A 183 -31.48 -27.76 3.46
CA PRO A 183 -32.81 -27.95 4.06
C PRO A 183 -33.74 -26.77 3.75
N THR A 184 -35.05 -27.04 3.63
CA THR A 184 -36.10 -26.03 3.37
C THR A 184 -36.12 -24.92 4.42
N GLU A 185 -35.80 -25.25 5.67
CA GLU A 185 -35.69 -24.33 6.79
C GLU A 185 -34.27 -24.41 7.36
N CYS A 186 -33.57 -23.28 7.38
CA CYS A 186 -32.20 -23.18 7.91
C CYS A 186 -32.05 -21.83 8.62
N GLU A 187 -31.95 -21.85 9.95
CA GLU A 187 -31.81 -20.64 10.76
C GLU A 187 -30.49 -19.91 10.50
N GLU A 188 -29.43 -20.66 10.18
CA GLU A 188 -28.08 -20.15 9.91
C GLU A 188 -28.08 -19.24 8.68
N LEU A 189 -28.82 -19.59 7.62
CA LEU A 189 -29.00 -18.71 6.44
C LEU A 189 -29.70 -17.41 6.84
N GLN A 190 -30.80 -17.49 7.59
CA GLN A 190 -31.52 -16.30 8.06
C GLN A 190 -30.61 -15.39 8.91
N LYS A 191 -29.82 -15.97 9.81
CA LYS A 191 -28.85 -15.24 10.65
C LYS A 191 -27.69 -14.65 9.81
N ILE A 192 -27.25 -15.32 8.74
CA ILE A 192 -26.28 -14.77 7.78
C ILE A 192 -26.89 -13.56 7.07
N ASP A 193 -28.12 -13.66 6.55
CA ASP A 193 -28.81 -12.58 5.85
C ASP A 193 -29.06 -11.37 6.76
N ASP A 194 -29.47 -11.57 8.02
CA ASP A 194 -29.60 -10.52 9.03
C ASP A 194 -28.25 -9.81 9.30
N MET A 195 -27.16 -10.58 9.38
CA MET A 195 -25.82 -10.02 9.57
C MET A 195 -25.37 -9.21 8.35
N LEU A 196 -25.50 -9.75 7.14
CA LEU A 196 -25.03 -9.12 5.90
C LEU A 196 -25.89 -7.91 5.50
N SER A 197 -27.21 -8.02 5.60
CA SER A 197 -28.15 -6.92 5.28
C SER A 197 -27.91 -5.70 6.17
N SER A 198 -27.57 -5.90 7.45
CA SER A 198 -27.25 -4.81 8.37
C SER A 198 -26.12 -3.90 7.86
N TYR A 199 -25.17 -4.42 7.08
CA TYR A 199 -24.07 -3.63 6.51
C TYR A 199 -24.49 -2.74 5.34
N LEU A 200 -25.47 -3.15 4.54
CA LEU A 200 -25.92 -2.39 3.38
C LEU A 200 -26.52 -1.03 3.81
N PHE A 201 -27.20 -0.98 4.96
CA PHE A 201 -27.73 0.26 5.54
C PHE A 201 -26.63 1.25 5.97
N TYR A 202 -25.53 0.78 6.56
CA TYR A 202 -24.41 1.66 6.95
C TYR A 202 -23.52 2.09 5.77
N HIS A 203 -23.59 1.38 4.64
CA HIS A 203 -22.85 1.68 3.42
C HIS A 203 -23.69 2.34 2.32
N ALA A 204 -24.84 2.92 2.68
CA ALA A 204 -25.54 3.90 1.83
C ALA A 204 -24.50 4.88 1.24
N PRO A 205 -24.46 5.06 -0.09
CA PRO A 205 -23.33 5.72 -0.74
C PRO A 205 -23.18 7.12 -0.17
N ARG A 206 -21.99 7.42 0.38
CA ARG A 206 -21.58 8.79 0.72
C ARG A 206 -21.90 9.63 -0.52
N GLN A 207 -22.94 10.45 -0.43
CA GLN A 207 -23.36 11.27 -1.56
C GLN A 207 -22.14 12.08 -1.95
N SER A 208 -21.61 11.81 -3.15
CA SER A 208 -20.47 12.55 -3.66
C SER A 208 -20.94 13.98 -3.78
N ILE A 209 -20.47 14.86 -2.89
CA ILE A 209 -20.84 16.26 -2.89
C ILE A 209 -20.28 16.84 -4.19
N VAL A 210 -21.12 16.85 -5.22
CA VAL A 210 -20.81 17.45 -6.51
C VAL A 210 -20.69 18.94 -6.24
N LYS A 211 -19.45 19.40 -6.01
CA LYS A 211 -19.10 20.81 -6.01
C LYS A 211 -19.43 21.36 -7.39
N ARG A 212 -20.68 21.81 -7.57
CA ARG A 212 -21.10 22.56 -8.76
C ARG A 212 -20.13 23.72 -8.91
N ARG A 213 -19.39 23.76 -10.02
CA ARG A 213 -18.56 24.92 -10.34
C ARG A 213 -19.50 26.13 -10.45
N PRO A 214 -19.18 27.28 -9.83
CA PRO A 214 -19.95 28.48 -10.05
C PRO A 214 -19.89 28.84 -11.54
N SER A 215 -21.06 28.95 -12.16
CA SER A 215 -21.19 29.44 -13.53
C SER A 215 -20.79 30.92 -13.55
N VAL A 216 -19.67 31.23 -14.19
CA VAL A 216 -19.27 32.62 -14.44
C VAL A 216 -20.20 33.16 -15.53
N ASN A 217 -21.25 33.86 -15.11
CA ASN A 217 -22.07 34.64 -16.02
C ASN A 217 -21.18 35.74 -16.63
N LYS A 218 -20.97 35.64 -17.95
CA LYS A 218 -20.47 36.77 -18.73
C LYS A 218 -21.67 37.64 -19.12
N LEU A 219 -21.62 38.90 -18.70
CA LEU A 219 -22.26 40.04 -19.35
C LEU A 219 -21.14 40.89 -19.96
#